data_AF-A0A0P9CTM4-F1
#
_entry.id   AF-A0A0P9CTM4-F1
#
_cell.length_a   1.000
_cell.length_b   1.000
_cell.length_c   1.000
_cell.angle_alpha   90.00
_cell.angle_beta   90.00
_cell.angle_gamma   90.00
#
_symmetry.space_group_name_H-M   'P 1'
#
loop_
_entity.id
_entity.type
_entity.pdbx_description
1 polymer ?
#
loop_
_entity_poly.entity_id
_entity_poly.type
_entity_poly.pdbx_seq_one_letter_code
_entity_poly.pdbx_strand_id
1 'polypeptide(L)'
;MDATIHELLDLIVRWVHVIAGIMWIGNSLLFNWLDRNLRPLDEPKEGVQGKIWLLHSGAFYEVEKKLLPPGMPYPEKVHWFMFQNLTTWVSGITLLIVVYYMGGAAYMVDPSVADISAGLAIAIGVCALVFGWLVYDFLWRSPLSKQNPQLAAAISFILLIAVTYGLAQVLGGRAAYIHVGALLGTLMTANVWFYV
;
A
#
# COMPACT_ATOMS: atom_id res chain seq x y z
N MET A 1 -22.55 9.67 -20.34
CA MET A 1 -22.64 8.27 -19.87
C MET A 1 -23.93 8.18 -19.06
N ASP A 2 -24.75 7.16 -19.30
CA ASP A 2 -26.07 7.04 -18.67
C ASP A 2 -25.90 6.94 -17.13
N ALA A 3 -26.75 7.62 -16.34
CA ALA A 3 -26.55 7.75 -14.89
C ALA A 3 -26.46 6.37 -14.20
N THR A 4 -27.25 5.42 -14.67
CA THR A 4 -27.27 4.03 -14.20
C THR A 4 -25.96 3.29 -14.44
N ILE A 5 -25.23 3.60 -15.52
CA ILE A 5 -23.93 2.98 -15.81
C ILE A 5 -22.87 3.48 -14.83
N HIS A 6 -22.89 4.76 -14.49
CA HIS A 6 -21.97 5.34 -13.50
C HIS A 6 -22.17 4.74 -12.11
N GLU A 7 -23.42 4.59 -11.65
CA GLU A 7 -23.74 3.99 -10.35
C GLU A 7 -23.31 2.52 -10.29
N LEU A 8 -23.55 1.75 -11.36
CA LEU A 8 -23.13 0.35 -11.42
C LEU A 8 -21.60 0.22 -11.40
N LEU A 9 -20.88 1.08 -12.13
CA LEU A 9 -19.42 1.11 -12.10
C LEU A 9 -18.88 1.47 -10.71
N ASP A 10 -19.46 2.48 -10.04
CA ASP A 10 -19.08 2.84 -8.66
C ASP A 10 -19.23 1.64 -7.71
N LEU A 11 -20.39 0.96 -7.77
CA LEU A 11 -20.66 -0.21 -6.93
C LEU A 11 -19.67 -1.35 -7.19
N ILE A 12 -19.46 -1.71 -8.45
CA ILE A 12 -18.57 -2.83 -8.83
C ILE A 12 -17.14 -2.52 -8.38
N VAL A 13 -16.62 -1.33 -8.70
CA VAL A 13 -15.23 -0.98 -8.38
C VAL A 13 -15.02 -0.94 -6.86
N ARG A 14 -16.00 -0.48 -6.07
CA ARG A 14 -15.93 -0.51 -4.60
C ARG A 14 -15.81 -1.93 -4.07
N TRP A 15 -16.66 -2.85 -4.54
CA TRP A 15 -16.62 -4.23 -4.10
C TRP A 15 -15.32 -4.93 -4.52
N VAL A 16 -14.84 -4.68 -5.74
CA VAL A 16 -13.52 -5.17 -6.18
C VAL A 16 -12.42 -4.67 -5.25
N HIS A 17 -12.42 -3.39 -4.90
CA HIS A 17 -11.40 -2.82 -4.01
C HIS A 17 -11.47 -3.39 -2.60
N VAL A 18 -12.67 -3.57 -2.04
CA VAL A 18 -12.87 -4.19 -0.72
C VAL A 18 -12.33 -5.62 -0.71
N ILE A 19 -12.66 -6.43 -1.72
CA ILE A 19 -12.18 -7.81 -1.84
C ILE A 19 -10.65 -7.82 -1.98
N ALA A 20 -10.09 -6.98 -2.85
CA ALA A 20 -8.65 -6.88 -3.03
C ALA A 20 -7.93 -6.49 -1.71
N GLY A 21 -8.47 -5.50 -1.00
CA GLY A 21 -7.96 -5.08 0.30
C GLY A 21 -8.00 -6.19 1.35
N ILE A 22 -9.08 -6.98 1.42
CA ILE A 22 -9.19 -8.15 2.30
C ILE A 22 -8.11 -9.18 1.94
N MET A 23 -7.90 -9.47 0.65
CA MET A 23 -6.90 -10.44 0.21
C MET A 23 -5.48 -9.99 0.58
N TRP A 24 -5.14 -8.72 0.36
CA TRP A 24 -3.82 -8.21 0.71
C TRP A 24 -3.62 -8.16 2.23
N ILE A 25 -4.47 -7.44 2.95
CA ILE A 25 -4.31 -7.28 4.40
C ILE A 25 -4.37 -8.65 5.09
N GLY A 26 -5.26 -9.54 4.64
CA GLY A 26 -5.35 -10.92 5.12
C GLY A 26 -4.03 -11.68 4.96
N ASN A 27 -3.40 -11.61 3.78
CA ASN A 27 -2.08 -12.21 3.58
C ASN A 27 -1.02 -11.61 4.51
N SER A 28 -0.98 -10.29 4.66
CA SER A 28 -0.02 -9.63 5.56
C SER A 28 -0.21 -10.05 7.02
N LEU A 29 -1.45 -10.14 7.49
CA LEU A 29 -1.74 -10.62 8.85
C LEU A 29 -1.35 -12.08 9.03
N LEU A 30 -1.63 -12.93 8.03
CA LEU A 30 -1.25 -14.35 8.04
C LEU A 30 0.28 -14.52 8.12
N PHE A 31 1.04 -13.82 7.28
CA PHE A 31 2.50 -13.89 7.31
C PHE A 31 3.12 -13.33 8.59
N ASN A 32 2.57 -12.22 9.12
CA ASN A 32 2.99 -11.70 10.42
C ASN A 32 2.73 -12.70 11.56
N TRP A 33 1.58 -13.38 11.52
CA TRP A 33 1.28 -14.44 12.48
C TRP A 33 2.20 -15.65 12.31
N LEU A 34 2.43 -16.08 11.06
CA LEU A 34 3.31 -17.20 10.71
C LEU A 34 4.73 -16.95 11.26
N ASP A 35 5.29 -15.78 10.95
CA ASP A 35 6.63 -15.37 11.36
C ASP A 35 6.83 -15.39 12.88
N ARG A 36 5.81 -14.97 13.63
CA ARG A 36 5.84 -14.95 15.11
C ARG A 36 5.72 -16.34 15.74
N ASN A 37 5.18 -17.31 15.00
CA ASN A 37 4.93 -18.67 15.51
C ASN A 37 5.92 -19.71 14.98
N LEU A 38 6.92 -19.30 14.20
CA LEU A 38 8.00 -20.17 13.76
C LEU A 38 8.73 -20.75 14.98
N ARG A 39 8.99 -22.05 14.95
CA ARG A 39 9.83 -22.73 15.94
C ARG A 39 11.23 -22.95 15.37
N PRO A 40 12.29 -22.85 16.20
CA PRO A 40 13.63 -23.22 15.77
C PRO A 40 13.65 -24.69 15.36
N LEU A 41 14.58 -25.04 14.45
CA LEU A 41 14.83 -26.43 14.11
C LEU A 41 15.68 -27.09 15.18
N ASP A 42 15.44 -28.39 15.40
CA ASP A 42 16.27 -29.23 16.27
C ASP A 42 17.71 -29.30 15.73
N GLU A 43 17.85 -29.37 14.41
CA GLU A 43 19.11 -29.25 13.68
C GLU A 43 19.09 -27.98 12.81
N PRO A 44 19.95 -26.99 13.09
CA PRO A 44 20.04 -25.77 12.29
C PRO A 44 20.39 -26.08 10.83
N LYS A 45 19.59 -25.54 9.91
CA LYS A 45 19.85 -25.58 8.46
C LYS A 45 20.22 -24.19 7.98
N GLU A 46 21.20 -24.09 7.09
CA GLU A 46 21.66 -22.82 6.54
C GLU A 46 20.50 -22.06 5.86
N GLY A 47 20.36 -20.77 6.19
CA GLY A 47 19.32 -19.91 5.64
C GLY A 47 17.90 -20.15 6.18
N VAL A 48 17.66 -21.19 6.98
CA VAL A 48 16.32 -21.48 7.53
C VAL A 48 16.14 -20.79 8.88
N GLN A 49 15.16 -19.89 8.97
CA GLN A 49 14.87 -19.12 10.19
C GLN A 49 14.01 -19.91 11.19
N GLY A 50 13.25 -20.89 10.71
CA GLY A 50 12.41 -21.75 11.54
C GLY A 50 11.41 -22.55 10.71
N LYS A 51 10.71 -23.45 11.40
CA LYS A 51 9.67 -24.32 10.83
C LYS A 51 8.36 -24.18 11.61
N ILE A 52 7.24 -24.41 10.93
CA ILE A 52 5.93 -24.50 11.54
C ILE A 52 5.07 -25.54 10.81
N TRP A 53 4.26 -26.24 11.59
CA TRP A 53 3.24 -27.15 11.10
C TRP A 53 1.89 -26.47 11.17
N LEU A 54 1.20 -26.41 10.02
CA LEU A 54 -0.14 -25.86 9.91
C LEU A 54 -1.12 -26.99 9.62
N LEU A 55 -2.30 -26.98 10.24
CA LEU A 55 -3.41 -27.87 9.93
C LEU A 55 -4.49 -27.07 9.22
N HIS A 56 -4.81 -27.41 7.98
CA HIS A 56 -5.92 -26.80 7.26
C HIS A 56 -6.53 -27.78 6.25
N SER A 57 -7.84 -27.69 6.02
CA SER A 57 -8.57 -28.59 5.10
C SER A 57 -8.35 -30.09 5.37
N GLY A 58 -8.12 -30.47 6.63
CA GLY A 58 -7.89 -31.86 7.04
C GLY A 58 -6.48 -32.40 6.75
N ALA A 59 -5.55 -31.57 6.28
CA ALA A 59 -4.17 -31.96 6.00
C ALA A 59 -3.15 -31.06 6.71
N PHE A 60 -1.94 -31.60 6.89
CA PHE A 60 -0.82 -30.89 7.50
C PHE A 60 0.09 -30.28 6.43
N TYR A 61 0.49 -29.03 6.64
CA TYR A 61 1.48 -28.32 5.84
C TYR A 61 2.70 -28.04 6.71
N GLU A 62 3.88 -28.44 6.24
CA GLU A 62 5.15 -28.05 6.85
C GLU A 62 5.71 -26.86 6.07
N VAL A 63 5.96 -25.75 6.77
CA VAL A 63 6.46 -24.51 6.16
C VAL A 63 7.77 -24.12 6.84
N GLU A 64 8.82 -23.97 6.03
CA GLU A 64 10.12 -23.46 6.45
C GLU A 64 10.30 -22.03 5.89
N LYS A 65 10.59 -21.06 6.75
CA LYS A 65 10.97 -19.71 6.29
C LYS A 65 12.45 -19.72 5.94
N LYS A 66 12.77 -19.43 4.67
CA LYS A 66 14.15 -19.42 4.16
C LYS A 66 14.55 -18.06 3.64
N LEU A 67 15.73 -17.61 4.05
CA LEU A 67 16.45 -16.54 3.36
C LEU A 67 17.36 -17.19 2.31
N LEU A 68 17.05 -16.94 1.04
CA LEU A 68 17.90 -17.41 -0.05
C LEU A 68 19.20 -16.60 -0.06
N PRO A 69 20.38 -17.26 -0.13
CA PRO A 69 21.64 -16.56 -0.30
C PRO A 69 21.66 -15.71 -1.58
N PRO A 70 22.40 -14.58 -1.60
CA PRO A 70 22.58 -13.78 -2.80
C PRO A 70 23.10 -14.63 -3.97
N GLY A 71 22.49 -14.49 -5.15
CA GLY A 71 22.88 -15.22 -6.36
C GLY A 71 22.31 -16.63 -6.49
N MET A 72 21.53 -17.11 -5.51
CA MET A 72 20.76 -18.35 -5.66
C MET A 72 19.55 -18.11 -6.59
N PRO A 73 19.31 -18.98 -7.59
CA PRO A 73 18.12 -18.85 -8.43
C PRO A 73 16.86 -19.06 -7.58
N TYR A 74 15.82 -18.28 -7.86
CA TYR A 74 14.51 -18.51 -7.27
C TYR A 74 13.99 -19.91 -7.62
N PRO A 75 13.20 -20.54 -6.73
CA PRO A 75 12.52 -21.79 -7.06
C PRO A 75 11.69 -21.65 -8.34
N GLU A 76 11.67 -22.68 -9.19
CA GLU A 76 10.97 -22.66 -10.48
C GLU A 76 9.49 -22.28 -10.38
N LYS A 77 8.85 -22.67 -9.27
CA LYS A 77 7.44 -22.40 -8.99
C LYS A 77 7.29 -21.59 -7.72
N VAL A 78 7.58 -20.29 -7.80
CA VAL A 78 7.33 -19.37 -6.71
C VAL A 78 5.91 -18.80 -6.83
N HIS A 79 5.11 -18.94 -5.77
CA HIS A 79 3.87 -18.19 -5.68
C HIS A 79 4.16 -16.84 -5.04
N TRP A 80 4.18 -15.79 -5.87
CA TRP A 80 4.49 -14.45 -5.41
C TRP A 80 3.21 -13.67 -5.09
N PHE A 81 3.05 -13.27 -3.83
CA PHE A 81 1.90 -12.51 -3.34
C PHE A 81 1.91 -11.01 -3.71
N MET A 82 2.71 -10.58 -4.69
CA MET A 82 2.74 -9.18 -5.14
C MET A 82 1.43 -8.75 -5.82
N PHE A 83 0.72 -9.70 -6.42
CA PHE A 83 -0.48 -9.41 -7.19
C PHE A 83 -1.63 -8.91 -6.31
N GLN A 84 -1.77 -9.39 -5.08
CA GLN A 84 -2.80 -8.93 -4.14
C GLN A 84 -2.57 -7.46 -3.73
N ASN A 85 -1.31 -7.09 -3.52
CA ASN A 85 -0.93 -5.69 -3.31
C ASN A 85 -1.26 -4.85 -4.56
N LEU A 86 -0.83 -5.31 -5.75
CA LEU A 86 -1.04 -4.59 -7.00
C LEU A 86 -2.54 -4.40 -7.32
N THR A 87 -3.36 -5.44 -7.18
CA THR A 87 -4.80 -5.36 -7.45
C THR A 87 -5.51 -4.41 -6.50
N THR A 88 -5.10 -4.37 -5.23
CA THR A 88 -5.64 -3.40 -4.26
C THR A 88 -5.27 -1.98 -4.63
N TRP A 89 -4.02 -1.74 -5.04
CA TRP A 89 -3.58 -0.41 -5.46
C TRP A 89 -4.29 0.04 -6.73
N VAL A 90 -4.33 -0.79 -7.78
CA VAL A 90 -5.01 -0.47 -9.04
C VAL A 90 -6.49 -0.19 -8.81
N SER A 91 -7.18 -1.04 -8.03
CA SER A 91 -8.60 -0.82 -7.71
C SER A 91 -8.81 0.44 -6.86
N GLY A 92 -7.89 0.77 -5.95
CA GLY A 92 -7.93 1.99 -5.14
C GLY A 92 -7.72 3.26 -5.95
N ILE A 93 -6.75 3.27 -6.86
CA ILE A 93 -6.54 4.38 -7.80
C ILE A 93 -7.75 4.51 -8.74
N THR A 94 -8.34 3.40 -9.17
CA THR A 94 -9.56 3.43 -9.98
C THR A 94 -10.71 4.09 -9.21
N LEU A 95 -10.90 3.76 -7.93
CA LEU A 95 -11.88 4.44 -7.07
C LEU A 95 -11.57 5.93 -6.91
N LEU A 96 -10.30 6.29 -6.72
CA LEU A 96 -9.90 7.69 -6.61
C LEU A 96 -10.30 8.46 -7.88
N ILE A 97 -10.03 7.90 -9.05
CA ILE A 97 -10.38 8.53 -10.33
C ILE A 97 -11.90 8.61 -10.51
N VAL A 98 -12.62 7.49 -10.37
CA VAL A 98 -14.06 7.42 -10.67
C VAL A 98 -14.87 8.25 -9.68
N VAL A 99 -14.56 8.16 -8.38
CA VAL A 99 -15.36 8.78 -7.32
C VAL A 99 -14.95 10.23 -7.09
N TYR A 100 -13.64 10.50 -7.01
CA TYR A 100 -13.15 11.81 -6.59
C TYR A 100 -12.81 12.71 -7.77
N TYR A 101 -12.18 12.19 -8.84
CA TYR A 101 -11.74 13.05 -9.94
C TYR A 101 -12.85 13.28 -10.97
N MET A 102 -13.59 12.23 -11.35
CA MET A 102 -14.72 12.34 -12.26
C MET A 102 -16.00 12.84 -11.57
N GLY A 103 -16.15 12.60 -10.26
CA GLY A 103 -17.25 13.13 -9.45
C GLY A 103 -17.22 14.65 -9.22
N GLY A 104 -16.15 15.33 -9.65
CA GLY A 104 -16.04 16.80 -9.67
C GLY A 104 -15.72 17.47 -8.33
N ALA A 105 -15.94 18.79 -8.27
CA ALA A 105 -15.60 19.64 -7.11
C ALA A 105 -16.28 19.20 -5.80
N ALA A 106 -17.46 18.58 -5.87
CA ALA A 106 -18.27 18.24 -4.71
C ALA A 106 -17.59 17.28 -3.72
N TYR A 107 -16.66 16.43 -4.19
CA TYR A 107 -15.92 15.51 -3.31
C TYR A 107 -14.50 15.98 -2.99
N MET A 108 -13.96 16.92 -3.78
CA MET A 108 -12.56 17.36 -3.71
C MET A 108 -12.38 18.69 -2.99
N VAL A 109 -13.31 19.63 -3.16
CA VAL A 109 -13.19 21.02 -2.73
C VAL A 109 -14.23 21.33 -1.66
N ASP A 110 -13.82 22.11 -0.67
CA ASP A 110 -14.70 22.71 0.33
C ASP A 110 -14.35 24.20 0.43
N PRO A 111 -15.24 25.13 -0.01
CA PRO A 111 -14.97 26.57 0.05
C PRO A 111 -14.73 27.11 1.46
N SER A 112 -15.16 26.39 2.51
CA SER A 112 -14.86 26.75 3.90
C SER A 112 -13.42 26.42 4.31
N VAL A 113 -12.75 25.55 3.55
CA VAL A 113 -11.33 25.20 3.71
C VAL A 113 -10.47 26.04 2.78
N ALA A 114 -10.74 25.99 1.46
CA ALA A 114 -10.03 26.75 0.45
C ALA A 114 -10.89 26.96 -0.80
N ASP A 115 -10.92 28.19 -1.32
CA ASP A 115 -11.59 28.52 -2.58
C ASP A 115 -10.69 28.24 -3.78
N ILE A 116 -10.66 26.97 -4.21
CA ILE A 116 -9.87 26.51 -5.35
C ILE A 116 -10.73 25.78 -6.38
N SER A 117 -10.30 25.79 -7.64
CA SER A 117 -10.98 25.02 -8.69
C SER A 117 -10.81 23.51 -8.48
N ALA A 118 -11.80 22.73 -8.95
CA ALA A 118 -11.73 21.26 -8.93
C ALA A 118 -10.47 20.72 -9.65
N GLY A 119 -10.10 21.34 -10.78
CA GLY A 119 -8.91 20.94 -11.54
C GLY A 119 -7.63 21.12 -10.76
N LEU A 120 -7.51 22.23 -10.02
CA LEU A 120 -6.36 22.47 -9.13
C LEU A 120 -6.33 21.47 -7.97
N ALA A 121 -7.49 21.18 -7.36
CA ALA A 121 -7.59 20.19 -6.29
C ALA A 121 -7.15 18.78 -6.74
N ILE A 122 -7.55 18.37 -7.94
CA ILE A 122 -7.10 17.10 -8.55
C ILE A 122 -5.59 17.12 -8.80
N ALA A 123 -5.06 18.22 -9.37
CA ALA A 123 -3.64 18.34 -9.62
C ALA A 123 -2.82 18.25 -8.33
N ILE A 124 -3.25 18.91 -7.25
CA ILE A 124 -2.64 18.81 -5.92
C ILE A 124 -2.66 17.36 -5.43
N GLY A 125 -3.80 16.67 -5.56
CA GLY A 125 -3.94 15.27 -5.16
C GLY A 125 -2.97 14.34 -5.90
N VAL A 126 -2.90 14.45 -7.23
CA VAL A 126 -1.97 13.67 -8.06
C VAL A 126 -0.51 14.00 -7.71
N CYS A 127 -0.18 15.28 -7.56
CA CYS A 127 1.15 15.71 -7.15
C CYS A 127 1.53 15.13 -5.78
N ALA A 128 0.61 15.08 -4.82
CA ALA A 128 0.87 14.50 -3.51
C ALA A 128 1.26 13.02 -3.62
N LEU A 129 0.61 12.23 -4.48
CA LEU A 129 0.96 10.83 -4.72
C LEU A 129 2.35 10.68 -5.37
N VAL A 130 2.60 11.42 -6.45
CA VAL A 130 3.84 11.31 -7.22
C VAL A 130 5.04 11.83 -6.43
N PHE A 131 4.96 13.08 -5.94
CA PHE A 131 6.06 13.68 -5.17
C PHE A 131 6.21 13.03 -3.81
N GLY A 132 5.13 12.62 -3.15
CA GLY A 132 5.21 11.89 -1.89
C GLY A 132 6.01 10.60 -2.03
N TRP A 133 5.80 9.85 -3.13
CA TRP A 133 6.63 8.69 -3.46
C TRP A 133 8.09 9.06 -3.73
N LEU A 134 8.36 10.06 -4.58
CA LEU A 134 9.74 10.47 -4.89
C LEU A 134 10.52 10.92 -3.65
N VAL A 135 9.90 11.72 -2.77
CA VAL A 135 10.52 12.16 -1.51
C VAL A 135 10.81 10.98 -0.60
N TYR A 136 9.84 10.07 -0.45
CA TYR A 136 10.01 8.85 0.33
C TYR A 136 11.15 7.99 -0.23
N ASP A 137 11.15 7.75 -1.54
CA ASP A 137 12.14 6.93 -2.24
C ASP A 137 13.56 7.49 -2.06
N PHE A 138 13.71 8.79 -2.28
CA PHE A 138 14.98 9.47 -2.12
C PHE A 138 15.49 9.40 -0.67
N LEU A 139 14.62 9.64 0.30
CA LEU A 139 14.96 9.55 1.72
C LEU A 139 15.48 8.15 2.09
N TRP A 140 14.75 7.10 1.70
CA TRP A 140 15.10 5.72 2.07
C TRP A 140 16.25 5.13 1.26
N ARG A 141 16.60 5.71 0.12
CA ARG A 141 17.81 5.34 -0.64
C ARG A 141 19.05 6.14 -0.26
N SER A 142 18.87 7.28 0.40
CA SER A 142 19.97 8.15 0.82
C SER A 142 20.91 7.46 1.83
N PRO A 143 22.15 7.92 2.01
CA PRO A 143 23.04 7.42 3.06
C PRO A 143 22.44 7.55 4.47
N LEU A 144 21.52 8.51 4.68
CA LEU A 144 20.90 8.77 5.97
C LEU A 144 20.13 7.55 6.49
N SER A 145 19.34 6.89 5.64
CA SER A 145 18.56 5.72 6.03
C SER A 145 19.44 4.52 6.38
N LYS A 146 20.59 4.38 5.68
CA LYS A 146 21.56 3.30 5.90
C LYS A 146 22.32 3.48 7.22
N GLN A 147 22.69 4.71 7.55
CA GLN A 147 23.45 5.03 8.75
C GLN A 147 22.54 5.16 9.98
N ASN A 148 21.38 5.80 9.84
CA ASN A 148 20.45 6.12 10.92
C ASN A 148 18.99 5.85 10.50
N PRO A 149 18.58 4.57 10.40
CA PRO A 149 17.23 4.20 9.95
C PRO A 149 16.12 4.76 10.86
N GLN A 150 16.37 4.91 12.16
CA GLN A 150 15.42 5.50 13.10
C GLN A 150 15.14 6.97 12.80
N LEU A 151 16.17 7.73 12.42
CA LEU A 151 16.03 9.13 12.04
C LEU A 151 15.26 9.27 10.71
N ALA A 152 15.57 8.42 9.72
CA ALA A 152 14.79 8.37 8.47
C ALA A 152 13.31 8.01 8.70
N ALA A 153 13.01 7.11 9.64
CA ALA A 153 11.66 6.79 10.05
C ALA A 153 10.95 7.98 10.72
N ALA A 154 11.63 8.68 11.64
CA ALA A 154 11.10 9.88 12.29
C ALA A 154 10.81 11.00 11.26
N ILE A 155 11.72 11.22 10.31
CA ILE A 155 11.52 12.18 9.20
C ILE A 155 10.31 11.76 8.35
N SER A 156 10.21 10.48 7.98
CA SER A 156 9.06 9.97 7.21
C SER A 156 7.73 10.22 7.94
N PHE A 157 7.70 10.04 9.26
CA PHE A 157 6.53 10.30 10.08
C PHE A 157 6.16 11.79 10.11
N ILE A 158 7.15 12.67 10.27
CA ILE A 158 6.93 14.13 10.21
C ILE A 158 6.42 14.55 8.82
N LEU A 159 7.00 14.01 7.74
CA LEU A 159 6.56 14.28 6.38
C LEU A 159 5.12 13.80 6.14
N LEU A 160 4.74 12.64 6.70
CA LEU A 160 3.38 12.13 6.64
C LEU A 160 2.40 13.08 7.37
N ILE A 161 2.76 13.58 8.55
CA ILE A 161 1.96 14.60 9.25
C ILE A 161 1.87 15.87 8.41
N ALA A 162 2.99 16.34 7.85
CA ALA A 162 3.04 17.55 7.06
C ALA A 162 2.17 17.47 5.79
N VAL A 163 2.23 16.36 5.04
CA VAL A 163 1.37 16.17 3.86
C VAL A 163 -0.10 16.02 4.26
N THR A 164 -0.40 15.33 5.36
CA THR A 164 -1.77 15.19 5.87
C THR A 164 -2.36 16.54 6.24
N TYR A 165 -1.60 17.34 7.00
CA TYR A 165 -1.99 18.69 7.37
C TYR A 165 -2.14 19.59 6.15
N GLY A 166 -1.14 19.60 5.25
CA GLY A 166 -1.15 20.41 4.03
C GLY A 166 -2.32 20.10 3.11
N LEU A 167 -2.63 18.82 2.90
CA LEU A 167 -3.82 18.40 2.14
C LEU A 167 -5.11 18.85 2.82
N ALA A 168 -5.19 18.78 4.15
CA ALA A 168 -6.37 19.23 4.90
C ALA A 168 -6.56 20.76 4.90
N GLN A 169 -5.52 21.54 4.53
CA GLN A 169 -5.65 22.99 4.35
C GLN A 169 -6.16 23.39 2.95
N VAL A 170 -6.17 22.47 1.99
CA VAL A 170 -6.49 22.80 0.58
C VAL A 170 -7.60 21.94 -0.03
N LEU A 171 -7.79 20.71 0.45
CA LEU A 171 -8.84 19.80 0.02
C LEU A 171 -9.91 19.69 1.09
N GLY A 172 -11.14 19.34 0.68
CA GLY A 172 -12.18 18.94 1.63
C GLY A 172 -11.70 17.77 2.49
N GLY A 173 -12.06 17.74 3.78
CA GLY A 173 -11.48 16.78 4.74
C GLY A 173 -11.59 15.31 4.31
N ARG A 174 -12.70 14.94 3.64
CA ARG A 174 -12.89 13.59 3.08
C ARG A 174 -11.91 13.29 1.94
N ALA A 175 -11.66 14.25 1.04
CA ALA A 175 -10.67 14.09 -0.03
C ALA A 175 -9.26 14.03 0.53
N ALA A 176 -8.90 14.88 1.49
CA ALA A 176 -7.60 14.83 2.15
C ALA A 176 -7.33 13.45 2.75
N TYR A 177 -8.28 12.90 3.51
CA TYR A 177 -8.16 11.56 4.10
C TYR A 177 -7.92 10.46 3.06
N ILE A 178 -8.70 10.46 1.97
CA ILE A 178 -8.55 9.46 0.90
C ILE A 178 -7.21 9.61 0.17
N HIS A 179 -6.72 10.82 -0.06
CA HIS A 179 -5.42 11.03 -0.71
C HIS A 179 -4.25 10.58 0.17
N VAL A 180 -4.34 10.76 1.49
CA VAL A 180 -3.33 10.21 2.42
C VAL A 180 -3.34 8.68 2.38
N GLY A 181 -4.51 8.05 2.38
CA GLY A 181 -4.62 6.60 2.22
C GLY A 181 -4.04 6.11 0.89
N ALA A 182 -4.37 6.79 -0.21
CA ALA A 182 -3.84 6.50 -1.54
C ALA A 182 -2.32 6.69 -1.61
N LEU A 183 -1.77 7.71 -0.93
CA LEU A 183 -0.33 7.92 -0.82
C LEU A 183 0.33 6.73 -0.14
N LEU A 184 -0.15 6.34 1.04
CA LEU A 184 0.40 5.18 1.77
C LEU A 184 0.34 3.90 0.93
N GLY A 185 -0.79 3.63 0.27
CA GLY A 185 -0.92 2.49 -0.65
C GLY A 185 0.06 2.55 -1.82
N THR A 186 0.32 3.74 -2.35
CA THR A 186 1.31 3.97 -3.43
C THR A 186 2.73 3.71 -2.95
N LEU A 187 3.10 4.22 -1.76
CA LEU A 187 4.40 3.94 -1.17
C LEU A 187 4.63 2.44 -0.97
N MET A 188 3.63 1.73 -0.43
CA MET A 188 3.73 0.28 -0.22
C MET A 188 3.88 -0.47 -1.54
N THR A 189 3.05 -0.15 -2.53
CA THR A 189 3.08 -0.82 -3.85
C THR A 189 4.38 -0.58 -4.58
N ALA A 190 4.89 0.64 -4.56
CA ALA A 190 6.18 0.95 -5.16
C ALA A 190 7.32 0.15 -4.50
N ASN A 191 7.32 0.01 -3.17
CA ASN A 191 8.32 -0.81 -2.49
C ASN A 191 8.28 -2.28 -2.91
N VAL A 192 7.08 -2.87 -3.02
CA VAL A 192 6.92 -4.26 -3.47
C VAL A 192 7.43 -4.44 -4.90
N TRP A 193 7.25 -3.45 -5.79
CA TRP A 193 7.60 -3.60 -7.19
C TRP A 193 9.06 -3.28 -7.52
N PHE A 194 9.68 -2.36 -6.78
CA PHE A 194 11.03 -1.90 -7.07
C PHE A 194 12.10 -2.53 -6.18
N TYR A 195 11.75 -3.04 -4.98
CA TYR A 195 12.72 -3.45 -3.97
C TYR A 195 12.52 -4.85 -3.38
N VAL A 196 11.40 -5.52 -3.66
CA VAL A 196 11.12 -6.91 -3.23
C VAL A 196 11.22 -7.83 -4.43
#